data_AF-A0A437GXM9-F1
#
_entry.id   AF-A0A437GXM9-F1
#
_cell.length_a   1.000
_cell.length_b   1.000
_cell.length_c   1.000
_cell.angle_alpha   90.00
_cell.angle_beta   90.00
_cell.angle_gamma   90.00
#
_symmetry.space_group_name_H-M   'P 1'
#
loop_
_entity.id
_entity.type
_entity.pdbx_description
1 polymer ?
#
loop_
_entity_poly.entity_id
_entity_poly.type
_entity_poly.pdbx_seq_one_letter_code
_entity_poly.pdbx_strand_id
1 'polypeptide(L)'
;MAPPRSDPRSLYKDPESLRCDTSLPLEERQRLLTQWKDLLDERLNSEAEGMSAPSPMTAEAEGRIADEERRVSNALIAIEEEMAARTR
;
A
#
# COMPACT_ATOMS: atom_id res chain seq x y z
N MET A 1 -11.70 10.28 -19.51
CA MET A 1 -10.56 9.33 -19.53
C MET A 1 -9.92 9.42 -18.16
N ALA A 2 -10.18 8.48 -17.25
CA ALA A 2 -9.47 8.46 -15.97
C ALA A 2 -8.00 8.16 -16.26
N PRO A 3 -7.02 8.83 -15.62
CA PRO A 3 -5.63 8.43 -15.75
C PRO A 3 -5.52 6.94 -15.39
N PRO A 4 -4.56 6.19 -15.98
CA PRO A 4 -4.32 4.83 -15.53
C PRO A 4 -4.13 4.92 -14.02
N ARG A 5 -4.89 4.10 -13.27
CA ARG A 5 -4.72 3.93 -11.82
C ARG A 5 -3.23 3.63 -11.62
N SER A 6 -2.47 4.67 -11.33
CA SER A 6 -1.02 4.58 -11.37
C SER A 6 -0.67 3.89 -10.08
N ASP A 7 -0.18 2.67 -10.22
CA ASP A 7 0.19 1.83 -9.09
C ASP A 7 1.08 2.67 -8.15
N PRO A 8 0.65 2.90 -6.88
CA PRO A 8 1.37 3.78 -5.98
C PRO A 8 2.80 3.29 -5.71
N ARG A 9 3.07 1.98 -5.87
CA ARG A 9 4.40 1.38 -5.77
C ARG A 9 5.33 1.78 -6.92
N SER A 10 4.76 2.21 -8.04
CA SER A 10 5.52 2.72 -9.19
C SER A 10 5.91 4.19 -9.03
N LEU A 11 5.19 4.93 -8.19
CA LEU A 11 5.42 6.36 -7.93
C LEU A 11 6.24 6.58 -6.65
N TYR A 12 6.08 5.68 -5.67
CA TYR A 12 6.69 5.79 -4.35
C TYR A 12 7.52 4.56 -4.02
N LYS A 13 8.72 4.80 -3.50
CA LYS A 13 9.66 3.73 -3.12
C LYS A 13 9.21 2.97 -1.87
N ASP A 14 8.47 3.64 -0.98
CA ASP A 14 7.93 3.10 0.27
C ASP A 14 6.67 3.88 0.69
N PRO A 15 5.77 3.25 1.47
CA PRO A 15 4.54 3.89 1.95
C PRO A 15 4.80 5.09 2.86
N GLU A 16 5.98 5.13 3.51
CA GLU A 16 6.40 6.25 4.35
C GLU A 16 6.63 7.52 3.52
N SER A 17 7.21 7.39 2.33
CA SER A 17 7.38 8.49 1.37
C SER A 17 6.02 9.02 0.88
N LEU A 18 5.07 8.13 0.58
CA LEU A 18 3.71 8.51 0.20
C LEU A 18 2.98 9.24 1.34
N ARG A 19 3.13 8.76 2.59
CA ARG A 19 2.58 9.43 3.78
C ARG A 19 3.10 10.85 3.95
N CYS A 20 4.42 11.01 3.79
CA CYS A 20 5.12 12.29 3.96
C CYS A 20 4.99 13.23 2.75
N ASP A 21 4.32 12.82 1.68
CA ASP A 21 4.17 13.62 0.47
C ASP A 21 3.22 14.81 0.69
N THR A 22 3.79 15.94 1.12
CA THR A 22 3.01 17.15 1.40
C THR A 22 2.36 17.79 0.17
N SER A 23 2.72 17.36 -1.04
CA SER A 23 2.12 17.83 -2.29
C SER A 23 0.73 17.22 -2.53
N LEU A 24 0.45 16.06 -1.93
CA LEU A 24 -0.85 15.42 -1.98
C LEU A 24 -1.74 15.83 -0.78
N PRO A 25 -3.06 16.01 -0.97
CA PRO A 25 -3.98 16.15 0.13
C PRO A 25 -4.09 14.82 0.92
N LEU A 26 -4.47 14.91 2.20
CA LEU A 26 -4.49 13.73 3.08
C LEU A 26 -5.44 12.65 2.61
N GLU A 27 -6.61 13.03 2.07
CA GLU A 27 -7.58 12.11 1.48
C GLU A 27 -6.99 11.31 0.31
N GLU A 28 -6.16 11.95 -0.52
CA GLU A 28 -5.51 11.29 -1.64
C GLU A 28 -4.39 10.36 -1.17
N ARG A 29 -3.60 10.77 -0.17
CA ARG A 29 -2.60 9.90 0.46
C ARG A 29 -3.24 8.66 1.08
N GLN A 30 -4.36 8.84 1.80
CA GLN A 30 -5.12 7.73 2.36
C GLN A 30 -5.57 6.78 1.25
N ARG A 31 -6.20 7.30 0.18
CA ARG A 31 -6.63 6.50 -0.97
C ARG A 31 -5.50 5.71 -1.61
N LEU A 32 -4.35 6.34 -1.84
CA LEU A 32 -3.20 5.69 -2.45
C LEU A 32 -2.59 4.62 -1.53
N LEU A 33 -2.54 4.86 -0.23
CA LEU A 33 -2.09 3.86 0.75
C LEU A 33 -3.06 2.68 0.84
N THR A 34 -4.37 2.93 0.81
CA THR A 34 -5.40 1.87 0.76
C THR A 34 -5.25 1.04 -0.51
N GLN A 35 -5.08 1.69 -1.67
CA GLN A 35 -4.84 0.97 -2.92
C GLN A 35 -3.55 0.14 -2.89
N TRP A 36 -2.47 0.66 -2.28
CA TRP A 36 -1.24 -0.11 -2.07
C TRP A 36 -1.52 -1.36 -1.23
N LYS A 37 -2.30 -1.22 -0.16
CA LYS A 37 -2.73 -2.32 0.69
C LYS A 37 -3.48 -3.39 -0.11
N ASP A 38 -4.51 -2.99 -0.85
CA ASP A 38 -5.31 -3.90 -1.68
C ASP A 38 -4.43 -4.69 -2.66
N LEU A 39 -3.45 -4.04 -3.30
CA LEU A 39 -2.52 -4.70 -4.22
C LEU A 39 -1.60 -5.72 -3.54
N LEU A 40 -1.22 -5.48 -2.27
CA LEU A 40 -0.44 -6.43 -1.49
C LEU A 40 -1.29 -7.64 -1.10
N ASP A 41 -2.52 -7.41 -0.64
CA ASP A 41 -3.49 -8.45 -0.32
C ASP A 41 -3.85 -9.28 -1.57
N GLU A 42 -4.10 -8.67 -2.73
CA GLU A 42 -4.33 -9.36 -4.00
C GLU A 42 -3.15 -10.25 -4.40
N ARG A 43 -1.92 -9.81 -4.13
CA ARG A 43 -0.71 -10.58 -4.43
C ARG A 43 -0.55 -11.78 -3.49
N LEU A 44 -0.84 -11.62 -2.20
CA LEU A 44 -0.88 -12.73 -1.24
C LEU A 44 -1.99 -13.73 -1.60
N ASN A 45 -3.17 -13.22 -1.96
CA ASN A 45 -4.33 -14.04 -2.30
C ASN A 45 -4.14 -14.79 -3.62
N SER A 46 -3.52 -14.17 -4.63
CA SER A 46 -3.19 -14.83 -5.91
C SER A 46 -2.23 -16.01 -5.73
N GLU A 47 -1.31 -15.94 -4.77
CA GLU A 47 -0.43 -17.07 -4.40
C GLU A 47 -1.22 -18.17 -3.67
N ALA A 48 -2.17 -17.79 -2.80
CA ALA A 48 -3.01 -18.72 -2.04
C ALA A 48 -4.04 -19.46 -2.92
N GLU A 49 -4.55 -18.83 -3.97
CA GLU A 49 -5.55 -19.40 -4.89
C GLU A 49 -4.93 -20.31 -5.99
N GLY A 50 -3.61 -20.52 -5.99
CA GLY A 50 -2.97 -21.57 -6.78
C GLY A 50 -3.01 -21.37 -8.30
N MET A 51 -3.25 -20.14 -8.78
CA MET A 51 -3.12 -19.82 -10.21
C MET A 51 -1.64 -19.64 -10.59
N SER A 52 -0.94 -20.77 -10.72
CA SER A 52 0.24 -20.96 -11.58
C SER A 52 1.31 -19.86 -11.55
N ALA A 53 1.83 -19.49 -10.38
CA ALA A 53 3.20 -18.98 -10.33
C ALA A 53 4.16 -20.18 -10.52
N PRO A 54 5.04 -20.21 -11.54
CA PRO A 54 5.97 -21.32 -11.77
C PRO A 54 7.04 -21.46 -10.68
N SER A 55 7.00 -20.62 -9.64
CA SER A 55 7.84 -20.72 -8.47
C SER A 55 7.03 -20.22 -7.27
N PRO A 56 6.81 -21.03 -6.22
CA PRO A 56 6.17 -20.54 -5.00
C PRO A 56 6.99 -19.37 -4.45
N MET A 57 6.33 -18.35 -3.90
CA MET A 57 7.02 -17.34 -3.11
C MET A 57 7.93 -18.01 -2.08
N THR A 58 9.21 -17.61 -2.08
CA THR A 58 10.09 -18.01 -0.99
C THR A 58 9.62 -17.36 0.30
N ALA A 59 9.88 -17.98 1.46
CA ALA A 59 9.56 -17.38 2.76
C ALA A 59 10.14 -15.95 2.93
N GLU A 60 11.23 -15.63 2.21
CA GLU A 60 11.80 -14.29 2.14
C GLU A 60 10.92 -13.30 1.37
N ALA A 61 10.28 -13.74 0.29
CA ALA A 61 9.37 -12.89 -0.50
C ALA A 61 8.06 -12.64 0.26
N GLU A 62 7.51 -13.67 0.92
CA GLU A 62 6.35 -13.55 1.80
C GLU A 62 6.66 -12.61 2.98
N GLY A 63 7.81 -12.78 3.62
CA GLY A 63 8.26 -11.91 4.71
C GLY A 63 8.42 -10.44 4.29
N ARG A 64 8.87 -10.17 3.06
CA ARG A 64 8.94 -8.80 2.51
C ARG A 64 7.56 -8.21 2.27
N ILE A 65 6.62 -8.99 1.75
CA ILE A 65 5.23 -8.53 1.55
C ILE A 65 4.56 -8.25 2.89
N ALA A 66 4.72 -9.13 3.88
CA ALA A 66 4.19 -8.93 5.23
C ALA A 66 4.81 -7.72 5.94
N ASP A 67 6.12 -7.48 5.76
CA ASP A 67 6.78 -6.27 6.26
C ASP A 67 6.21 -5.00 5.60
N GLU A 68 6.00 -5.04 4.29
CA GLU A 68 5.43 -3.91 3.53
C GLU A 68 3.98 -3.62 3.94
N GLU A 69 3.14 -4.65 4.07
CA GLU A 69 1.77 -4.61 4.60
C GLU A 69 1.69 -3.90 5.96
N ARG A 70 2.60 -4.26 6.87
CA ARG A 70 2.70 -3.62 8.18
C ARG A 70 3.07 -2.14 8.07
N ARG A 71 3.99 -1.78 7.17
CA ARG A 71 4.37 -0.37 6.96
C ARG A 71 3.24 0.44 6.35
N VAL A 72 2.51 -0.10 5.36
CA VAL A 72 1.33 0.53 4.77
C VAL A 72 0.25 0.75 5.83
N SER A 73 -0.01 -0.25 6.67
CA SER A 73 -0.99 -0.17 7.77
C SER A 73 -0.61 0.92 8.78
N ASN A 74 0.67 0.97 9.18
CA ASN A 74 1.16 2.04 10.08
C ASN A 74 1.04 3.43 9.44
N ALA A 75 1.29 3.55 8.13
CA ALA A 75 1.16 4.79 7.40
C ALA A 75 -0.31 5.27 7.31
N LEU A 76 -1.25 4.33 7.10
CA LEU A 76 -2.69 4.61 7.11
C LEU A 76 -3.15 5.13 8.47
N ILE A 77 -2.81 4.44 9.56
CA ILE A 77 -3.17 4.86 10.93
C ILE A 77 -2.69 6.29 11.18
N ALA A 78 -1.44 6.60 10.82
CA ALA A 78 -0.89 7.93 11.00
C ALA A 78 -1.61 9.02 10.17
N ILE A 79 -2.05 8.70 8.94
CA ILE A 79 -2.85 9.61 8.11
C ILE A 79 -4.22 9.84 8.74
N GLU A 80 -4.87 8.78 9.22
CA GLU A 80 -6.17 8.86 9.89
C GLU A 80 -6.10 9.71 11.16
N GLU A 81 -5.06 9.54 11.97
CA GLU A 81 -4.79 10.38 13.14
C GLU A 81 -4.58 11.85 12.75
N GLU A 82 -3.83 12.13 11.68
CA GLU A 82 -3.60 13.50 11.20
C GLU A 82 -4.90 14.15 10.69
N MET A 83 -5.73 13.41 9.96
CA MET A 83 -7.04 13.87 9.50
C MET A 83 -7.98 14.13 10.69
N ALA A 84 -8.02 13.24 11.67
CA ALA A 84 -8.82 13.41 12.88
C ALA A 84 -8.37 14.63 13.70
N ALA A 85 -7.06 14.86 13.80
CA ALA A 85 -6.50 16.02 14.48
C ALA A 85 -6.84 17.35 13.78
N ARG A 86 -6.92 17.37 12.45
CA ARG A 86 -7.28 18.56 11.65
C ARG A 86 -8.78 18.90 11.67
N THR A 87 -9.62 17.93 12.00
CA THR A 87 -11.08 18.09 12.02
C THR A 87 -11.60 18.54 13.41
N ARG A 88 -10.70 18.73 14.37
CA ARG A 88 -10.98 19.15 15.76
C ARG A 88 -10.71 20.63 15.97
#